data_AF-A0A6M3XD81-F1
#
_entry.id   AF-A0A6M3XD81-F1
#
_cell.length_a   1.000
_cell.length_b   1.000
_cell.length_c   1.000
_cell.angle_alpha   90.00
_cell.angle_beta   90.00
_cell.angle_gamma   90.00
#
_symmetry.space_group_name_H-M   'P 1'
#
loop_
_entity.id
_entity.type
_entity.pdbx_description
1 polymer ?
#
loop_
_entity_poly.entity_id
_entity_poly.type
_entity_poly.pdbx_seq_one_letter_code
_entity_poly.pdbx_strand_id
1 'polypeptide(L)'
;MILSEVGAELELFLLDKENNILEPIKYGFPSDEMGFLIEIRGEHSDNYQDIVDSLETLMRINISKAERLGFIVGRESSLEVSKEFQDYISEKYRHAMLPDHTRNIYGSKESHHTGFSNNLATAGLHLHFSSRRIFSTKCLQRELPIEHIVGEMDNKYKEDILLSNRIPGEYELKPWGFEYRSLPASIDYKKAINVALNILKEVK
;
A
#
# COMPACT_ATOMS: atom_id res chain seq x y z
N MET A 1 5.30 23.43 0.50
CA MET A 1 4.24 22.77 -0.31
C MET A 1 3.07 22.43 0.61
N ILE A 2 1.80 22.66 0.20
CA ILE A 2 0.64 22.34 1.06
C ILE A 2 0.03 21.03 0.57
N LEU A 3 0.16 19.97 1.38
CA LEU A 3 -0.57 18.72 1.17
C LEU A 3 -2.07 19.03 1.29
N SER A 4 -2.86 18.54 0.34
CA SER A 4 -4.28 18.89 0.23
C SER A 4 -5.19 17.67 0.23
N GLU A 5 -4.73 16.53 -0.25
CA GLU A 5 -5.55 15.35 -0.53
C GLU A 5 -4.92 14.08 0.04
N VAL A 6 -5.78 13.12 0.39
CA VAL A 6 -5.42 11.75 0.74
C VAL A 6 -5.92 10.81 -0.36
N GLY A 7 -5.10 9.86 -0.77
CA GLY A 7 -5.50 8.69 -1.55
C GLY A 7 -5.22 7.40 -0.79
N ALA A 8 -5.87 6.30 -1.18
CA ALA A 8 -5.65 4.99 -0.58
C ALA A 8 -5.39 3.95 -1.67
N GLU A 9 -4.41 3.10 -1.42
CA GLU A 9 -4.09 1.94 -2.23
C GLU A 9 -4.14 0.70 -1.33
N LEU A 10 -4.89 -0.33 -1.75
CA LEU A 10 -5.04 -1.58 -1.01
C LEU A 10 -4.49 -2.73 -1.84
N GLU A 11 -3.51 -3.43 -1.27
CA GLU A 11 -2.96 -4.67 -1.82
C GLU A 11 -3.72 -5.87 -1.27
N LEU A 12 -4.03 -6.85 -2.13
CA LEU A 12 -4.81 -8.04 -1.80
C LEU A 12 -4.20 -9.27 -2.46
N PHE A 13 -4.32 -10.43 -1.82
CA PHE A 13 -3.92 -11.69 -2.44
C PHE A 13 -5.03 -12.21 -3.35
N LEU A 14 -4.68 -12.63 -4.57
CA LEU A 14 -5.56 -13.48 -5.39
C LEU A 14 -5.18 -14.93 -5.13
N LEU A 15 -6.12 -15.74 -4.68
CA LEU A 15 -5.87 -17.11 -4.24
C LEU A 15 -6.71 -18.12 -5.05
N ASP A 16 -6.15 -19.31 -5.28
CA ASP A 16 -6.93 -20.46 -5.73
C ASP A 16 -7.71 -21.11 -4.56
N LYS A 17 -8.36 -22.26 -4.82
CA LYS A 17 -9.18 -22.96 -3.80
C LYS A 17 -8.33 -23.67 -2.75
N GLU A 18 -7.05 -23.84 -3.03
CA GLU A 18 -6.04 -24.46 -2.21
C GLU A 18 -5.22 -23.41 -1.42
N ASN A 19 -5.58 -22.13 -1.52
CA ASN A 19 -4.91 -20.97 -0.92
C ASN A 19 -3.51 -20.68 -1.48
N ASN A 20 -3.20 -21.11 -2.70
CA ASN A 20 -1.97 -20.69 -3.37
C ASN A 20 -2.16 -19.32 -4.03
N ILE A 21 -1.11 -18.49 -3.99
CA ILE A 21 -1.10 -17.18 -4.64
C ILE A 21 -1.11 -17.34 -6.16
N LEU A 22 -2.04 -16.63 -6.80
CA LEU A 22 -2.20 -16.51 -8.25
C LEU A 22 -1.68 -15.14 -8.70
N GLU A 23 -1.05 -15.09 -9.87
CA GLU A 23 -0.61 -13.83 -10.49
C GLU A 23 -1.80 -13.07 -11.08
N PRO A 24 -2.20 -11.90 -10.52
CA PRO A 24 -3.46 -11.26 -10.90
C PRO A 24 -3.48 -10.79 -12.36
N ILE A 25 -2.33 -10.38 -12.91
CA ILE A 25 -2.21 -9.92 -14.29
C ILE A 25 -2.62 -10.99 -15.32
N LYS A 26 -2.37 -12.28 -15.04
CA LYS A 26 -2.76 -13.38 -15.94
C LYS A 26 -4.27 -13.51 -16.12
N TYR A 27 -5.03 -13.00 -15.15
CA TYR A 27 -6.48 -13.03 -15.14
C TYR A 27 -7.10 -11.63 -15.34
N GLY A 28 -6.26 -10.65 -15.71
CA GLY A 28 -6.64 -9.28 -16.02
C GLY A 28 -7.10 -8.45 -14.81
N PHE A 29 -6.63 -8.78 -13.62
CA PHE A 29 -6.80 -7.91 -12.44
C PHE A 29 -5.74 -6.80 -12.48
N PRO A 30 -6.01 -5.64 -11.86
CA PRO A 30 -4.94 -4.69 -11.58
C PRO A 30 -3.94 -5.36 -10.65
N SER A 31 -2.64 -5.12 -10.85
CA SER A 31 -1.59 -5.76 -10.07
C SER A 31 -0.53 -4.77 -9.65
N ASP A 32 0.12 -5.07 -8.54
CA ASP A 32 1.31 -4.38 -8.07
C ASP A 32 2.50 -4.58 -9.04
N GLU A 33 3.61 -3.90 -8.76
CA GLU A 33 4.80 -3.96 -9.60
C GLU A 33 5.45 -5.37 -9.64
N MET A 34 5.36 -6.12 -8.54
CA MET A 34 5.85 -7.50 -8.47
C MET A 34 4.83 -8.52 -8.99
N GLY A 35 3.62 -8.06 -9.34
CA GLY A 35 2.62 -8.79 -10.11
C GLY A 35 1.97 -9.97 -9.41
N PHE A 36 2.07 -10.07 -8.08
CA PHE A 36 1.48 -11.14 -7.28
C PHE A 36 0.39 -10.66 -6.32
N LEU A 37 0.18 -9.34 -6.19
CA LEU A 37 -0.90 -8.73 -5.42
C LEU A 37 -1.87 -8.06 -6.38
N ILE A 38 -3.17 -8.13 -6.07
CA ILE A 38 -4.16 -7.24 -6.65
C ILE A 38 -3.94 -5.88 -5.99
N GLU A 39 -3.67 -4.84 -6.78
CA GLU A 39 -3.46 -3.51 -6.25
C GLU A 39 -4.63 -2.61 -6.65
N ILE A 40 -5.39 -2.16 -5.67
CA ILE A 40 -6.58 -1.33 -5.86
C ILE A 40 -6.27 0.08 -5.41
N ARG A 41 -6.24 1.02 -6.36
CA ARG A 41 -6.00 2.44 -6.10
C ARG A 41 -7.31 3.23 -6.14
N GLY A 42 -7.71 3.78 -5.01
CA GLY A 42 -8.84 4.70 -4.89
C GLY A 42 -8.51 6.10 -5.40
N GLU A 43 -9.52 6.98 -5.41
CA GLU A 43 -9.36 8.39 -5.77
C GLU A 43 -8.58 9.16 -4.69
N HIS A 44 -7.89 10.23 -5.11
CA HIS A 44 -7.32 11.21 -4.20
C HIS A 44 -8.34 12.31 -3.93
N SER A 45 -8.66 12.59 -2.67
CA SER A 45 -9.61 13.64 -2.29
C SER A 45 -9.31 14.19 -0.90
N ASP A 46 -9.88 15.36 -0.56
CA ASP A 46 -9.98 15.84 0.81
C ASP A 46 -11.33 15.46 1.47
N ASN A 47 -12.20 14.79 0.70
CA ASN A 47 -13.47 14.26 1.15
C ASN A 47 -13.35 12.75 1.43
N TYR A 48 -13.70 12.38 2.65
CA TYR A 48 -13.72 11.00 3.13
C TYR A 48 -14.56 10.06 2.24
N GLN A 49 -15.76 10.50 1.85
CA GLN A 49 -16.71 9.65 1.14
C GLN A 49 -16.22 9.31 -0.27
N ASP A 50 -15.60 10.27 -0.96
CA ASP A 50 -15.06 10.05 -2.31
C ASP A 50 -13.98 8.95 -2.32
N ILE A 51 -13.08 8.97 -1.34
CA ILE A 51 -11.99 7.98 -1.22
C ILE A 51 -12.58 6.60 -0.92
N VAL A 52 -13.50 6.52 0.06
CA VAL A 52 -14.10 5.25 0.49
C VAL A 52 -14.98 4.63 -0.59
N ASP A 53 -15.85 5.41 -1.24
CA ASP A 53 -16.74 4.91 -2.29
C ASP A 53 -15.97 4.40 -3.50
N SER A 54 -14.91 5.11 -3.88
CA SER A 54 -14.01 4.69 -4.96
C SER A 54 -13.35 3.35 -4.62
N LEU A 55 -12.73 3.24 -3.44
CA LEU A 55 -12.05 2.02 -3.01
C LEU A 55 -13.03 0.83 -2.89
N GLU A 56 -14.18 1.02 -2.26
CA GLU A 56 -15.21 -0.02 -2.12
C GLU A 56 -15.79 -0.49 -3.46
N THR A 57 -15.96 0.43 -4.40
CA THR A 57 -16.44 0.09 -5.74
C THR A 57 -15.44 -0.78 -6.47
N LEU A 58 -14.15 -0.41 -6.44
CA LEU A 58 -13.09 -1.20 -7.05
C LEU A 58 -12.89 -2.55 -6.35
N MET A 59 -12.96 -2.60 -5.01
CA MET A 59 -12.92 -3.85 -4.25
C MET A 59 -14.06 -4.79 -4.67
N ARG A 60 -15.31 -4.29 -4.74
CA ARG A 60 -16.46 -5.10 -5.16
C ARG A 60 -16.32 -5.63 -6.57
N ILE A 61 -15.81 -4.82 -7.51
CA ILE A 61 -15.56 -5.25 -8.89
C ILE A 61 -14.56 -6.41 -8.93
N ASN A 62 -13.45 -6.30 -8.20
CA ASN A 62 -12.41 -7.33 -8.19
C ASN A 62 -12.87 -8.59 -7.45
N ILE A 63 -13.55 -8.48 -6.31
CA ILE A 63 -14.13 -9.63 -5.60
C ILE A 63 -15.13 -10.37 -6.49
N SER A 64 -16.08 -9.65 -7.10
CA SER A 64 -17.07 -10.27 -8.01
C SER A 64 -16.43 -10.92 -9.23
N LYS A 65 -15.28 -10.39 -9.68
CA LYS A 65 -14.51 -11.00 -10.77
C LYS A 65 -13.82 -12.28 -10.31
N ALA A 66 -13.17 -12.28 -9.15
CA ALA A 66 -12.52 -13.46 -8.57
C ALA A 66 -13.53 -14.60 -8.35
N GLU A 67 -14.68 -14.29 -7.76
CA GLU A 67 -15.76 -15.26 -7.51
C GLU A 67 -16.23 -15.94 -8.81
N ARG A 68 -16.43 -15.17 -9.89
CA ARG A 68 -16.81 -15.71 -11.21
C ARG A 68 -15.76 -16.62 -11.82
N LEU A 69 -14.49 -16.43 -11.48
CA LEU A 69 -13.38 -17.26 -11.93
C LEU A 69 -13.10 -18.43 -10.97
N GLY A 70 -13.80 -18.51 -9.85
CA GLY A 70 -13.60 -19.53 -8.82
C GLY A 70 -12.38 -19.29 -7.93
N PHE A 71 -11.92 -18.04 -7.83
CA PHE A 71 -10.81 -17.60 -6.99
C PHE A 71 -11.31 -16.91 -5.71
N ILE A 72 -10.39 -16.72 -4.77
CA ILE A 72 -10.60 -16.03 -3.49
C ILE A 72 -9.78 -14.74 -3.48
N VAL A 73 -10.32 -13.67 -2.91
CA VAL A 73 -9.57 -12.44 -2.63
C VAL A 73 -9.25 -12.39 -1.14
N GLY A 74 -7.97 -12.57 -0.80
CA GLY A 74 -7.43 -12.54 0.55
C GLY A 74 -7.07 -11.12 1.00
N ARG A 75 -7.39 -10.80 2.26
CA ARG A 75 -7.06 -9.52 2.94
C ARG A 75 -6.01 -9.68 4.03
N GLU A 76 -5.39 -10.85 4.10
CA GLU A 76 -4.33 -11.16 5.04
C GLU A 76 -3.16 -10.18 4.85
N SER A 77 -2.53 -9.76 5.95
CA SER A 77 -1.34 -8.88 5.87
C SER A 77 -0.12 -9.61 5.30
N SER A 78 -0.08 -10.93 5.45
CA SER A 78 1.02 -11.76 4.99
C SER A 78 0.60 -13.21 4.76
N LEU A 79 1.22 -13.86 3.79
CA LEU A 79 1.10 -15.30 3.54
C LEU A 79 2.50 -15.92 3.43
N GLU A 80 2.65 -17.12 3.98
CA GLU A 80 3.87 -17.90 3.80
C GLU A 80 3.96 -18.38 2.35
N VAL A 81 5.15 -18.22 1.75
CA VAL A 81 5.44 -18.65 0.39
C VAL A 81 6.72 -19.45 0.34
N SER A 82 6.81 -20.36 -0.62
CA SER A 82 8.03 -21.13 -0.83
C SER A 82 9.12 -20.26 -1.45
N LYS A 83 10.37 -20.67 -1.27
CA LYS A 83 11.52 -20.00 -1.90
C LYS A 83 11.40 -20.03 -3.43
N GLU A 84 10.91 -21.13 -3.98
CA GLU A 84 10.73 -21.29 -5.43
C GLU A 84 9.74 -20.27 -5.99
N PHE A 85 8.67 -19.94 -5.26
CA PHE A 85 7.74 -18.89 -5.65
C PHE A 85 8.40 -17.51 -5.65
N GLN A 86 9.17 -17.19 -4.59
CA GLN A 86 9.89 -15.91 -4.51
C GLN A 86 10.91 -15.76 -5.64
N ASP A 87 11.68 -16.81 -5.91
CA ASP A 87 12.68 -16.82 -6.99
C ASP A 87 11.98 -16.67 -8.36
N TYR A 88 10.84 -17.33 -8.57
CA TYR A 88 10.03 -17.20 -9.78
C TYR A 88 9.54 -15.76 -10.01
N ILE A 89 8.92 -15.14 -9.01
CA ILE A 89 8.41 -13.77 -9.10
C ILE A 89 9.57 -12.79 -9.29
N SER A 90 10.64 -12.92 -8.50
CA SER A 90 11.79 -12.03 -8.55
C SER A 90 12.46 -12.05 -9.92
N GLU A 91 12.63 -13.22 -10.55
CA GLU A 91 13.22 -13.33 -11.88
C GLU A 91 12.28 -12.78 -12.96
N LYS A 92 10.98 -13.11 -12.89
CA LYS A 92 10.01 -12.70 -13.89
C LYS A 92 9.76 -11.20 -13.91
N TYR A 93 9.65 -10.59 -12.73
CA TYR A 93 9.37 -9.17 -12.54
C TYR A 93 10.63 -8.35 -12.27
N ARG A 94 11.83 -8.95 -12.45
CA ARG A 94 13.14 -8.29 -12.27
C ARG A 94 13.27 -6.95 -12.98
N HIS A 95 12.68 -6.82 -14.18
CA HIS A 95 12.72 -5.58 -14.95
C HIS A 95 11.80 -4.48 -14.42
N ALA A 96 10.78 -4.85 -13.64
CA ALA A 96 9.90 -3.95 -12.91
C ALA A 96 10.48 -3.54 -11.55
N MET A 97 11.58 -4.17 -11.08
CA MET A 97 12.28 -3.74 -9.87
C MET A 97 12.93 -2.37 -10.09
N LEU A 98 12.14 -1.32 -9.88
CA LEU A 98 12.59 0.06 -9.81
C LEU A 98 13.53 0.23 -8.60
N PRO A 99 14.38 1.28 -8.59
CA PRO A 99 15.16 1.60 -7.41
C PRO A 99 14.24 1.79 -6.20
N ASP A 100 14.56 1.13 -5.08
CA ASP A 100 13.82 1.32 -3.85
C ASP A 100 13.90 2.79 -3.41
N HIS A 101 12.76 3.47 -3.49
CA HIS A 101 12.59 4.86 -3.07
C HIS A 101 12.01 4.96 -1.65
N THR A 102 11.80 3.83 -0.99
CA THR A 102 11.30 3.73 0.36
C THR A 102 12.34 4.27 1.35
N ARG A 103 11.82 4.92 2.39
CA ARG A 103 12.57 5.55 3.46
C ARG A 103 11.89 5.26 4.78
N ASN A 104 12.62 5.49 5.86
CA ASN A 104 12.12 5.22 7.19
C ASN A 104 12.45 6.39 8.14
N ILE A 105 11.44 6.91 8.86
CA ILE A 105 11.66 8.03 9.80
C ILE A 105 12.44 7.65 11.06
N TYR A 106 12.55 6.35 11.37
CA TYR A 106 13.33 5.81 12.48
C TYR A 106 14.68 5.22 12.05
N GLY A 107 15.06 5.33 10.78
CA GLY A 107 16.36 4.90 10.28
C GLY A 107 16.50 3.40 9.99
N SER A 108 15.39 2.65 9.89
CA SER A 108 15.44 1.26 9.41
C SER A 108 16.03 1.18 8.00
N LYS A 109 16.77 0.11 7.71
CA LYS A 109 17.28 -0.23 6.37
C LYS A 109 16.44 -1.29 5.68
N GLU A 110 15.48 -1.88 6.38
CA GLU A 110 14.54 -2.84 5.83
C GLU A 110 13.44 -2.11 5.06
N SER A 111 12.85 -2.79 4.09
CA SER A 111 11.83 -2.23 3.21
C SER A 111 10.95 -3.34 2.64
N HIS A 112 9.65 -3.08 2.55
CA HIS A 112 8.66 -3.94 1.89
C HIS A 112 8.47 -3.62 0.41
N HIS A 113 9.38 -2.87 -0.24
CA HIS A 113 9.22 -2.50 -1.66
C HIS A 113 9.08 -3.69 -2.62
N THR A 114 9.65 -4.85 -2.29
CA THR A 114 9.51 -6.08 -3.08
C THR A 114 8.27 -6.89 -2.75
N GLY A 115 7.48 -6.46 -1.76
CA GLY A 115 6.36 -7.22 -1.21
C GLY A 115 6.76 -8.50 -0.47
N PHE A 116 8.05 -8.75 -0.21
CA PHE A 116 8.51 -9.91 0.55
C PHE A 116 9.28 -9.51 1.82
N SER A 117 9.06 -10.27 2.90
CA SER A 117 9.86 -10.23 4.13
C SER A 117 10.17 -11.66 4.57
N ASN A 118 11.44 -12.07 4.44
CA ASN A 118 11.85 -13.47 4.61
C ASN A 118 11.04 -14.42 3.72
N ASN A 119 10.37 -15.44 4.27
CA ASN A 119 9.49 -16.39 3.58
C ASN A 119 8.03 -15.90 3.48
N LEU A 120 7.75 -14.63 3.79
CA LEU A 120 6.40 -14.07 3.75
C LEU A 120 6.24 -13.16 2.53
N ALA A 121 5.19 -13.41 1.75
CA ALA A 121 4.60 -12.39 0.89
C ALA A 121 3.76 -11.46 1.77
N THR A 122 3.85 -10.15 1.57
CA THR A 122 3.20 -9.13 2.42
C THR A 122 2.27 -8.27 1.57
N ALA A 123 1.15 -7.86 2.16
CA ALA A 123 0.18 -6.94 1.56
C ALA A 123 -0.11 -5.78 2.53
N GLY A 124 -0.17 -4.58 1.99
CA GLY A 124 -0.35 -3.33 2.72
C GLY A 124 -1.63 -2.57 2.37
N LEU A 125 -1.94 -1.61 3.24
CA LEU A 125 -2.74 -0.45 2.89
C LEU A 125 -1.79 0.75 2.81
N HIS A 126 -1.66 1.36 1.66
CA HIS A 126 -0.86 2.56 1.48
C HIS A 126 -1.74 3.81 1.45
N LEU A 127 -1.27 4.87 2.10
CA LEU A 127 -1.98 6.15 2.17
C LEU A 127 -1.13 7.23 1.53
N HIS A 128 -1.61 7.78 0.43
CA HIS A 128 -0.93 8.84 -0.30
C HIS A 128 -1.34 10.20 0.25
N PHE A 129 -0.37 10.99 0.70
CA PHE A 129 -0.57 12.39 1.06
C PHE A 129 -0.04 13.23 -0.09
N SER A 130 -0.94 13.94 -0.78
CA SER A 130 -0.64 14.57 -2.07
C SER A 130 -1.01 16.05 -2.11
N SER A 131 -0.33 16.78 -3.00
CA SER A 131 -0.61 18.17 -3.37
C SER A 131 -1.22 18.21 -4.76
N ARG A 132 -2.30 19.00 -4.94
CA ARG A 132 -2.89 19.29 -6.27
C ARG A 132 -1.92 19.89 -7.29
N ARG A 133 -0.80 20.46 -6.82
CA ARG A 133 0.26 21.02 -7.67
C ARG A 133 1.45 20.08 -7.70
N ILE A 134 1.83 19.65 -8.92
CA ILE A 134 3.04 18.87 -9.19
C ILE A 134 4.24 19.82 -9.22
N PHE A 135 5.31 19.51 -8.49
CA PHE A 135 6.57 20.25 -8.55
C PHE A 135 7.74 19.28 -8.81
N SER A 136 8.86 19.79 -9.33
CA SER A 136 10.03 18.95 -9.63
C SER A 136 10.65 18.35 -8.36
N THR A 137 11.11 17.10 -8.45
CA THR A 137 11.44 16.22 -7.33
C THR A 137 12.58 16.69 -6.40
N LYS A 138 13.44 17.62 -6.84
CA LYS A 138 14.67 17.99 -6.13
C LYS A 138 14.51 19.00 -4.98
N CYS A 139 13.41 19.76 -4.94
CA CYS A 139 13.12 20.73 -3.86
C CYS A 139 12.10 20.22 -2.83
N LEU A 140 11.60 18.99 -2.98
CA LEU A 140 10.41 18.49 -2.27
C LEU A 140 10.64 18.06 -0.81
N GLN A 141 11.84 17.61 -0.45
CA GLN A 141 12.06 16.87 0.81
C GLN A 141 12.09 17.72 2.09
N ARG A 142 12.38 19.02 2.00
CA ARG A 142 12.63 19.85 3.19
C ARG A 142 11.39 20.50 3.82
N GLU A 143 10.25 20.47 3.14
CA GLU A 143 9.05 21.21 3.59
C GLU A 143 7.83 20.32 3.89
N LEU A 144 7.88 19.02 3.58
CA LEU A 144 6.74 18.15 3.83
C LEU A 144 6.73 17.70 5.31
N PRO A 145 5.58 17.71 6.00
CA PRO A 145 5.45 17.28 7.40
C PRO A 145 5.46 15.74 7.53
N ILE A 146 6.37 15.05 6.83
CA ILE A 146 6.42 13.58 6.74
C ILE A 146 6.62 12.97 8.13
N GLU A 147 7.64 13.41 8.88
CA GLU A 147 7.94 12.86 10.21
C GLU A 147 6.74 12.96 11.16
N HIS A 148 6.01 14.08 11.11
CA HIS A 148 4.82 14.26 11.92
C HIS A 148 3.68 13.34 11.47
N ILE A 149 3.33 13.34 10.17
CA ILE A 149 2.24 12.51 9.66
C ILE A 149 2.51 11.02 9.90
N VAL A 150 3.70 10.54 9.53
CA VAL A 150 4.10 9.15 9.68
C VAL A 150 4.14 8.75 11.16
N GLY A 151 4.69 9.61 12.02
CA GLY A 151 4.72 9.37 13.47
C GLY A 151 3.31 9.26 14.08
N GLU A 152 2.38 10.14 13.71
CA GLU A 152 1.00 10.08 14.20
C GLU A 152 0.25 8.83 13.69
N MET A 153 0.46 8.45 12.43
CA MET A 153 -0.11 7.21 11.89
C MET A 153 0.43 5.97 12.61
N ASP A 154 1.75 5.88 12.81
CA ASP A 154 2.37 4.77 13.53
C ASP A 154 1.89 4.71 14.98
N ASN A 155 1.81 5.85 15.68
CA ASN A 155 1.29 5.91 17.03
C ASN A 155 -0.14 5.38 17.11
N LYS A 156 -0.96 5.66 16.09
CA LYS A 156 -2.35 5.22 16.04
C LYS A 156 -2.50 3.71 15.80
N TYR A 157 -1.62 3.12 15.00
CA TYR A 157 -1.73 1.74 14.50
C TYR A 157 -0.58 0.83 14.93
N LYS A 158 0.19 1.23 15.95
CA LYS A 158 1.42 0.55 16.39
C LYS A 158 1.24 -0.95 16.57
N GLU A 159 0.18 -1.37 17.24
CA GLU A 159 -0.09 -2.79 17.51
C GLU A 159 -0.38 -3.54 16.20
N ASP A 160 -1.23 -3.00 15.33
CA ASP A 160 -1.58 -3.62 14.04
C ASP A 160 -0.37 -3.78 13.12
N ILE A 161 0.51 -2.76 13.08
CA ILE A 161 1.75 -2.75 12.29
C ILE A 161 2.69 -3.85 12.77
N LEU A 162 2.96 -3.91 14.08
CA LEU A 162 3.90 -4.87 14.66
C LEU A 162 3.38 -6.31 14.57
N LEU A 163 2.09 -6.53 14.85
CA LEU A 163 1.49 -7.87 14.77
C LEU A 163 1.44 -8.41 13.33
N SER A 164 1.43 -7.52 12.33
CA SER A 164 1.42 -7.89 10.91
C SER A 164 2.82 -7.94 10.29
N ASN A 165 3.89 -7.86 11.09
CA ASN A 165 5.28 -7.77 10.62
C ASN A 165 5.52 -6.63 9.60
N ARG A 166 4.73 -5.55 9.66
CA ARG A 166 4.97 -4.36 8.84
C ARG A 166 6.06 -3.50 9.50
N ILE A 167 6.77 -2.70 8.69
CA ILE A 167 7.87 -1.86 9.18
C ILE A 167 7.27 -0.51 9.60
N PRO A 168 7.34 -0.13 10.88
CA PRO A 168 6.88 1.19 11.32
C PRO A 168 7.78 2.28 10.74
N GLY A 169 7.19 3.43 10.43
CA GLY A 169 7.91 4.61 9.95
C GLY A 169 8.20 4.60 8.45
N GLU A 170 7.67 3.62 7.72
CA GLU A 170 7.95 3.36 6.31
C GLU A 170 7.12 4.30 5.41
N TYR A 171 7.82 4.98 4.49
CA TYR A 171 7.19 5.86 3.52
C TYR A 171 7.97 5.90 2.20
N GLU A 172 7.30 6.29 1.12
CA GLU A 172 7.94 6.50 -0.18
C GLU A 172 7.66 7.92 -0.70
N LEU A 173 8.67 8.58 -1.24
CA LEU A 173 8.50 9.90 -1.84
C LEU A 173 7.99 9.79 -3.28
N LYS A 174 6.95 10.58 -3.59
CA LYS A 174 6.38 10.66 -4.94
C LYS A 174 6.49 12.10 -5.48
N PRO A 175 6.41 12.33 -6.80
CA PRO A 175 6.49 13.68 -7.37
C PRO A 175 5.41 14.66 -6.88
N TRP A 176 4.28 14.14 -6.38
CA TRP A 176 3.13 14.90 -5.89
C TRP A 176 2.99 14.90 -4.36
N GLY A 177 3.94 14.30 -3.61
CA GLY A 177 3.85 14.19 -2.16
C GLY A 177 4.60 12.97 -1.64
N PHE A 178 3.95 12.18 -0.79
CA PHE A 178 4.52 10.92 -0.30
C PHE A 178 3.43 9.91 0.00
N GLU A 179 3.85 8.68 0.20
CA GLU A 179 3.01 7.54 0.53
C GLU A 179 3.46 6.97 1.86
N TYR A 180 2.53 6.82 2.81
CA TYR A 180 2.74 6.07 4.04
C TYR A 180 2.46 4.59 3.79
N ARG A 181 3.41 3.72 4.18
CA ARG A 181 3.44 2.30 3.75
C ARG A 181 3.38 1.30 4.91
N SER A 182 3.29 1.74 6.16
CA SER A 182 3.38 0.81 7.29
C SER A 182 2.09 0.04 7.60
N LEU A 183 0.93 0.41 7.07
CA LEU A 183 -0.32 -0.27 7.45
C LEU A 183 -0.47 -1.65 6.80
N PRO A 184 -1.00 -2.64 7.53
CA PRO A 184 -1.36 -3.92 6.96
C PRO A 184 -2.65 -3.85 6.11
N ALA A 185 -2.76 -4.69 5.08
CA ALA A 185 -3.98 -4.79 4.26
C ALA A 185 -5.26 -5.19 5.04
N SER A 186 -5.07 -5.89 6.16
CA SER A 186 -6.17 -6.36 7.03
C SER A 186 -6.80 -5.25 7.88
N ILE A 187 -6.17 -4.06 7.96
CA ILE A 187 -6.67 -2.95 8.77
C ILE A 187 -8.06 -2.48 8.30
N ASP A 188 -8.80 -1.85 9.20
CA ASP A 188 -9.98 -1.07 8.83
C ASP A 188 -9.56 0.18 8.05
N TYR A 189 -9.56 0.07 6.72
CA TYR A 189 -9.17 1.14 5.81
C TYR A 189 -10.04 2.39 5.97
N LYS A 190 -11.32 2.26 6.36
CA LYS A 190 -12.22 3.40 6.58
C LYS A 190 -11.72 4.24 7.75
N LYS A 191 -11.37 3.55 8.85
CA LYS A 191 -10.78 4.21 10.01
C LYS A 191 -9.42 4.82 9.67
N ALA A 192 -8.59 4.11 8.90
CA ALA A 192 -7.28 4.60 8.46
C ALA A 192 -7.37 5.89 7.62
N ILE A 193 -8.26 5.92 6.62
CA ILE A 193 -8.49 7.10 5.77
C ILE A 193 -9.00 8.28 6.60
N ASN A 194 -9.93 8.06 7.52
CA ASN A 194 -10.43 9.13 8.39
C ASN A 194 -9.32 9.70 9.29
N VAL A 195 -8.46 8.85 9.86
CA VAL A 195 -7.30 9.31 10.64
C VAL A 195 -6.34 10.13 9.78
N ALA A 196 -6.00 9.65 8.58
CA ALA A 196 -5.11 10.35 7.66
C ALA A 196 -5.65 11.73 7.27
N LEU A 197 -6.95 11.84 6.98
CA LEU A 197 -7.59 13.12 6.67
C LEU A 197 -7.58 14.09 7.87
N ASN A 198 -7.71 13.59 9.10
CA ASN A 198 -7.65 14.44 10.29
C ASN A 198 -6.23 14.95 10.54
N ILE A 199 -5.22 14.09 10.47
CA ILE A 199 -3.81 14.48 10.57
C ILE A 199 -3.47 15.49 9.47
N LEU A 200 -3.93 15.27 8.24
CA LEU A 200 -3.69 16.20 7.13
C LEU A 200 -4.27 17.60 7.40
N LYS A 201 -5.39 17.71 8.12
CA LYS A 201 -5.97 19.02 8.49
C LYS A 201 -5.16 19.75 9.55
N GLU A 202 -4.42 19.04 10.40
CA GLU A 202 -3.61 19.63 11.47
C GLU A 202 -2.30 20.24 10.95
N VAL A 203 -1.80 19.74 9.82
CA VAL A 203 -0.55 20.19 9.19
C VAL A 203 -0.75 21.15 8.00
N LYS A 204 -2.01 21.49 7.68
CA LYS A 204 -2.38 22.54 6.71
C LYS A 204 -2.23 23.92 7.32
#